data_AF-A0A915U0G9-F1
#
_entry.id   AF-A0A915U0G9-F1
#
_cell.length_a   1.000
_cell.length_b   1.000
_cell.length_c   1.000
_cell.angle_alpha   90.00
_cell.angle_beta   90.00
_cell.angle_gamma   90.00
#
_symmetry.space_group_name_H-M   'P 1'
#
loop_
_entity.id
_entity.type
_entity.pdbx_description
1 polymer ?
#
loop_
_entity_poly.entity_id
_entity_poly.type
_entity_poly.pdbx_seq_one_letter_code
_entity_poly.pdbx_strand_id
1 'polypeptide(L)'
;MQQRLCLPGVGLGTLASGAREVLPEFFTAAARAVSDYVTRDEMERGALVPDVTTLADVSIKVAQAVGEAAINAGISRPCAFASFQHENDPTRLKELIRKMRWEPDYLPLVAM
;
A
#
# COMPACT_ATOMS: atom_id res chain seq x y z
N MET A 1 -5.29 -7.25 18.56
CA MET A 1 -4.04 -6.52 18.29
C MET A 1 -3.45 -6.91 16.93
N GLN A 2 -4.16 -6.66 15.81
CA GLN A 2 -3.67 -6.98 14.45
C GLN A 2 -3.74 -5.80 13.47
N GLN A 3 -4.43 -4.70 13.81
CA GLN A 3 -4.69 -3.63 12.84
C GLN A 3 -3.48 -2.74 12.52
N ARG A 4 -2.39 -2.77 13.31
CA ARG A 4 -1.23 -1.88 13.12
C ARG A 4 -0.43 -2.20 11.85
N LEU A 5 -0.51 -3.43 11.35
CA LEU A 5 0.26 -3.90 10.20
C LEU A 5 -0.33 -3.43 8.86
N CYS A 6 -1.66 -3.37 8.75
CA CYS A 6 -2.34 -3.12 7.47
C CYS A 6 -2.66 -1.64 7.22
N LEU A 7 -2.90 -0.86 8.29
CA LEU A 7 -3.33 0.53 8.20
C LEU A 7 -2.44 1.45 7.34
N PRO A 8 -1.09 1.43 7.43
CA PRO A 8 -0.27 2.28 6.58
C PRO A 8 -0.40 1.94 5.09
N GLY A 9 -0.46 0.64 4.75
CA GLY A 9 -0.64 0.20 3.37
C GLY A 9 -2.03 0.54 2.82
N VAL A 10 -3.10 0.33 3.60
CA VAL A 10 -4.47 0.66 3.19
C VAL A 10 -4.64 2.16 2.94
N GLY A 11 -4.11 3.00 3.84
CA GLY A 11 -4.15 4.45 3.67
C GLY A 11 -3.40 4.90 2.40
N LEU A 12 -2.17 4.40 2.21
CA LEU A 12 -1.36 4.75 1.03
C LEU A 12 -2.03 4.28 -0.28
N GLY A 13 -2.56 3.06 -0.33
CA GLY A 13 -3.26 2.53 -1.50
C GLY A 13 -4.54 3.29 -1.83
N THR A 14 -5.28 3.71 -0.81
CA THR A 14 -6.50 4.53 -0.97
C THR A 14 -6.15 5.91 -1.55
N LEU A 15 -5.10 6.56 -1.04
CA LEU A 15 -4.64 7.86 -1.53
C LEU A 15 -4.06 7.77 -2.95
N ALA A 16 -3.22 6.78 -3.22
CA ALA A 16 -2.56 6.61 -4.52
C ALA A 16 -3.54 6.27 -5.64
N SER A 17 -4.58 5.47 -5.35
CA SER A 17 -5.65 5.15 -6.30
C SER A 17 -6.72 6.25 -6.44
N GLY A 18 -6.64 7.30 -5.61
CA GLY A 18 -7.66 8.35 -5.57
C GLY A 18 -9.06 7.84 -5.23
N ALA A 19 -9.16 6.73 -4.49
CA ALA A 19 -10.45 6.13 -4.15
C ALA A 19 -11.34 7.14 -3.41
N ARG A 20 -12.62 7.23 -3.82
CA ARG A 20 -13.59 8.14 -3.17
C ARG A 20 -13.90 7.74 -1.72
N GLU A 21 -13.89 6.44 -1.46
CA GLU A 21 -14.31 5.83 -0.20
C GLU A 21 -13.52 4.56 0.07
N VAL A 22 -13.48 4.15 1.33
CA VAL A 22 -12.82 2.91 1.76
C VAL A 22 -13.87 1.81 1.80
N LEU A 23 -13.73 0.83 0.92
CA LEU A 23 -14.66 -0.29 0.83
C LEU A 23 -14.21 -1.49 1.71
N PRO A 24 -15.13 -2.34 2.20
CA PRO A 24 -14.77 -3.54 2.98
C PRO A 24 -13.79 -4.48 2.26
N GLU A 25 -13.87 -4.53 0.93
CA GLU A 25 -13.01 -5.32 0.07
C GLU A 25 -11.54 -4.92 0.18
N PHE A 26 -11.25 -3.67 0.55
CA PHE A 26 -9.87 -3.19 0.72
C PHE A 26 -9.19 -3.88 1.89
N PHE A 27 -9.92 -4.12 2.98
CA PHE A 27 -9.40 -4.86 4.12
C PHE A 27 -9.21 -6.33 3.80
N THR A 28 -10.07 -6.90 2.96
CA THR A 28 -9.91 -8.28 2.47
C THR A 28 -8.69 -8.41 1.56
N ALA A 29 -8.49 -7.46 0.64
CA ALA A 29 -7.31 -7.39 -0.22
C ALA A 29 -6.03 -7.19 0.59
N ALA A 30 -6.04 -6.32 1.60
CA ALA A 30 -4.93 -6.11 2.51
C ALA A 30 -4.58 -7.37 3.31
N ALA A 31 -5.58 -8.07 3.87
CA ALA A 31 -5.36 -9.30 4.62
C ALA A 31 -4.73 -10.40 3.75
N ARG A 32 -5.21 -10.55 2.50
CA ARG A 32 -4.61 -11.46 1.52
C ARG A 32 -3.18 -11.07 1.19
N ALA A 33 -2.91 -9.80 0.90
CA ALA A 33 -1.57 -9.31 0.60
C ALA A 33 -0.56 -9.52 1.75
N VAL A 34 -1.01 -9.41 3.00
CA VAL A 34 -0.17 -9.74 4.18
C VAL A 34 0.06 -11.24 4.27
N SER A 35 -0.98 -12.06 4.10
CA SER A 35 -0.87 -13.52 4.15
C SER A 35 0.06 -14.06 3.06
N ASP A 36 -0.01 -13.51 1.85
CA ASP A 36 0.82 -13.90 0.71
C ASP A 36 2.29 -13.48 0.87
N TYR A 37 2.59 -12.58 1.80
CA TYR A 37 3.96 -12.18 2.11
C TYR A 37 4.66 -13.16 3.07
N VAL A 38 3.90 -13.90 3.87
CA VAL A 38 4.47 -14.86 4.82
C VAL A 38 5.13 -15.99 4.06
N THR A 39 6.43 -16.18 4.29
CA THR A 39 7.19 -17.26 3.63
C THR A 39 6.84 -18.62 4.23
N ARG A 40 7.08 -19.69 3.47
CA ARG A 40 6.87 -21.07 3.97
C ARG A 40 7.71 -21.34 5.22
N ASP A 41 8.96 -20.89 5.24
CA ASP A 41 9.88 -21.06 6.37
C ASP A 41 9.40 -20.32 7.63
N GLU A 42 8.77 -19.16 7.49
CA GLU A 42 8.11 -18.45 8.60
C GLU A 42 6.88 -19.22 9.09
N MET A 43 6.07 -19.75 8.18
CA MET A 43 4.88 -20.51 8.50
C MET A 43 5.22 -21.84 9.21
N GLU A 44 6.28 -22.53 8.79
CA GLU A 44 6.81 -23.74 9.43
C GLU A 44 7.33 -23.47 10.84
N ARG A 45 7.82 -22.25 11.10
CA ARG A 45 8.21 -21.76 12.44
C ARG A 45 7.02 -21.27 13.27
N GLY A 46 5.80 -21.39 12.77
CA GLY A 46 4.56 -20.99 13.44
C GLY A 46 4.25 -19.49 13.36
N ALA A 47 4.92 -18.74 12.50
CA ALA A 47 4.62 -17.32 12.30
C ALA A 47 3.33 -17.16 11.49
N LEU A 48 2.39 -16.37 12.03
CA LEU A 48 1.11 -16.06 11.38
C LEU A 48 1.13 -14.75 10.58
N VAL A 49 2.15 -13.92 10.81
CA VAL A 49 2.31 -12.61 10.18
C VAL A 49 3.78 -12.40 9.81
N PRO A 50 4.07 -11.55 8.82
CA PRO A 50 5.45 -11.22 8.44
C PRO A 50 6.21 -10.60 9.61
N ASP A 51 7.54 -10.77 9.61
CA ASP A 51 8.42 -10.11 10.55
C ASP A 51 8.28 -8.57 10.47
N VAL A 52 8.32 -7.90 11.63
CA VAL A 52 8.21 -6.44 11.74
C VAL A 52 9.29 -5.70 10.96
N THR A 53 10.47 -6.30 10.79
CA THR A 53 11.56 -5.75 9.96
C THR A 53 11.18 -5.59 8.49
N THR A 54 10.23 -6.40 8.00
CA THR A 54 9.73 -6.36 6.62
C THR A 54 8.48 -5.48 6.44
N LEU A 55 8.03 -4.80 7.50
CA LEU A 55 6.78 -4.07 7.53
C LEU A 55 6.66 -3.00 6.44
N ALA A 56 7.78 -2.36 6.09
CA ALA A 56 7.80 -1.36 5.03
C ALA A 56 7.45 -1.96 3.65
N ASP A 57 8.03 -3.11 3.33
CA ASP A 57 7.79 -3.80 2.06
C ASP A 57 6.39 -4.40 2.01
N VAL A 58 5.92 -4.97 3.12
CA VAL A 58 4.55 -5.46 3.29
C VAL A 58 3.55 -4.32 3.06
N SER A 59 3.80 -3.14 3.64
CA SER A 59 2.93 -1.98 3.48
C SER A 59 2.81 -1.52 2.02
N ILE A 60 3.91 -1.60 1.25
CA ILE A 60 3.89 -1.29 -0.19
C ILE A 60 3.05 -2.32 -0.97
N LYS A 61 3.19 -3.62 -0.67
CA LYS A 61 2.36 -4.65 -1.31
C LYS A 61 0.88 -4.50 -0.96
N VAL A 62 0.57 -4.19 0.30
CA VAL A 62 -0.80 -3.91 0.74
C VAL A 62 -1.37 -2.70 0.01
N ALA A 63 -0.60 -1.62 -0.13
CA ALA A 63 -1.01 -0.43 -0.88
C ALA A 63 -1.31 -0.74 -2.34
N GLN A 64 -0.51 -1.60 -2.99
CA GLN A 64 -0.76 -2.05 -4.36
C GLN A 64 -2.07 -2.82 -4.47
N ALA A 65 -2.25 -3.85 -3.63
CA ALA A 65 -3.46 -4.67 -3.63
C ALA A 65 -4.74 -3.85 -3.37
N VAL A 66 -4.67 -2.87 -2.46
CA VAL A 66 -5.79 -1.97 -2.16
C VAL A 66 -6.07 -1.03 -3.33
N GLY A 67 -5.04 -0.44 -3.93
CA GLY A 67 -5.24 0.43 -5.09
C GLY A 67 -5.77 -0.31 -6.32
N GLU A 68 -5.33 -1.56 -6.54
CA GLU A 68 -5.90 -2.44 -7.56
C GLU A 68 -7.37 -2.77 -7.27
N ALA A 69 -7.71 -3.05 -6.01
CA ALA A 69 -9.09 -3.25 -5.60
C ALA A 69 -9.97 -2.00 -5.87
N ALA A 70 -9.43 -0.80 -5.64
CA ALA A 70 -10.13 0.45 -5.94
C ALA A 70 -10.36 0.67 -7.44
N ILE A 71 -9.38 0.32 -8.28
CA ILE A 71 -9.49 0.36 -9.74
C ILE A 71 -10.56 -0.64 -10.20
N ASN A 72 -10.50 -1.88 -9.72
CA ASN A 72 -11.44 -2.94 -10.07
C ASN A 72 -12.88 -2.62 -9.63
N ALA A 73 -13.05 -1.94 -8.49
CA ALA A 73 -14.34 -1.47 -8.00
C ALA A 73 -14.86 -0.24 -8.77
N GLY A 74 -14.07 0.36 -9.67
CA GLY A 74 -14.45 1.52 -10.47
C GLY A 74 -14.61 2.82 -9.67
N ILE A 75 -14.06 2.89 -8.45
CA ILE A 75 -14.14 4.07 -7.57
C ILE A 75 -12.84 4.88 -7.54
N SER A 76 -11.84 4.43 -8.31
CA SER A 76 -10.55 5.10 -8.48
C SER A 76 -10.70 6.40 -9.29
N ARG A 77 -9.88 7.40 -8.95
CA ARG A 77 -9.86 8.75 -9.54
C ARG A 77 -8.43 9.25 -9.65
N PRO A 78 -8.17 10.33 -10.40
CA PRO A 78 -6.87 10.98 -10.38
C PRO A 78 -6.41 11.28 -8.95
N CYS A 79 -5.18 10.89 -8.63
CA CYS A 79 -4.59 11.14 -7.32
C CYS A 79 -4.39 12.64 -7.14
N ALA A 80 -4.97 13.21 -6.08
CA ALA A 80 -4.88 14.64 -5.78
C ALA A 80 -3.50 15.08 -5.28
N PHE A 81 -2.66 14.13 -4.85
CA PHE A 81 -1.38 14.41 -4.18
C PHE A 81 -0.16 14.19 -5.09
N ALA A 82 -0.38 13.83 -6.36
CA ALA A 82 0.71 13.57 -7.29
C ALA A 82 0.39 14.13 -8.68
N SER A 83 1.40 14.68 -9.36
CA SER A 83 1.28 15.05 -10.77
C SER A 83 1.29 13.83 -11.69
N PHE A 84 1.94 12.74 -11.26
CA PHE A 84 1.96 11.46 -11.98
C PHE A 84 0.69 10.66 -11.67
N GLN A 85 -0.02 10.22 -12.72
CA GLN A 85 -1.32 9.55 -12.60
C GLN A 85 -1.22 8.08 -12.99
N HIS A 86 -1.96 7.23 -12.28
CA HIS A 86 -1.95 5.79 -12.55
C HIS A 86 -2.84 5.39 -13.74
N GLU A 87 -3.83 6.20 -14.12
CA GLU A 87 -4.71 5.97 -15.30
C GLU A 87 -5.34 4.56 -15.34
N ASN A 88 -5.71 4.02 -14.17
CA ASN A 88 -6.21 2.65 -14.00
C ASN A 88 -5.24 1.52 -14.44
N ASP A 89 -3.96 1.82 -14.67
CA ASP A 89 -2.92 0.83 -14.94
C ASP A 89 -2.24 0.38 -13.61
N PRO A 90 -2.27 -0.92 -13.26
CA PRO A 90 -1.62 -1.44 -12.07
C PRO A 90 -0.11 -1.17 -12.01
N THR A 91 0.58 -1.18 -13.15
CA THR A 91 2.03 -0.93 -13.24
C THR A 91 2.34 0.52 -12.88
N ARG A 92 1.53 1.46 -13.39
CA ARG A 92 1.67 2.88 -13.06
C ARG A 92 1.27 3.16 -11.62
N LEU A 93 0.25 2.48 -11.10
CA LEU A 93 -0.13 2.56 -9.69
C LEU A 93 1.03 2.15 -8.77
N LYS A 94 1.72 1.05 -9.09
CA LYS A 94 2.90 0.61 -8.36
C LYS A 94 4.01 1.65 -8.31
N GLU A 95 4.30 2.29 -9.44
CA GLU A 95 5.28 3.36 -9.52
C GLU A 95 4.84 4.61 -8.76
N LEU A 96 3.56 4.96 -8.81
CA LEU A 96 2.99 6.06 -8.03
C LEU A 96 3.14 5.80 -6.52
N ILE A 97 2.78 4.62 -6.04
CA ILE A 97 2.90 4.22 -4.63
C ILE A 97 4.36 4.32 -4.16
N ARG A 98 5.31 3.87 -4.99
CA ARG A 98 6.75 4.00 -4.68
C ARG A 98 7.19 5.45 -4.54
N LYS A 99 6.75 6.32 -5.45
CA LYS A 99 7.10 7.76 -5.43
C LYS A 99 6.42 8.53 -4.31
N MET A 100 5.25 8.08 -3.85
CA MET A 100 4.53 8.69 -2.72
C MET A 100 5.08 8.25 -1.36
N ARG A 101 5.92 7.21 -1.32
CA ARG A 101 6.54 6.75 -0.08
C ARG A 101 7.49 7.83 0.43
N TRP A 102 7.30 8.20 1.69
CA TRP A 102 8.23 9.07 2.39
C TRP A 102 9.50 8.30 2.78
N GLU A 103 10.65 8.94 2.60
CA GLU A 103 11.96 8.42 3.02
C GLU A 103 12.52 9.32 4.14
N PRO A 104 13.13 8.74 5.19
CA PRO A 104 13.62 9.46 6.35
C PRO A 104 14.95 10.19 6.09
N ASP A 105 15.04 10.89 4.97
CA ASP A 105 16.21 11.67 4.58
C ASP A 105 15.99 13.16 4.85
N TYR A 106 16.99 13.80 5.44
CA TYR A 106 16.96 15.23 5.67
C TYR A 106 17.07 15.98 4.35
N LEU A 107 16.09 16.83 4.08
CA LEU A 107 16.15 17.76 2.97
C LEU A 107 17.11 18.92 3.29
N PRO A 108 17.90 19.39 2.32
CA PRO A 108 18.80 20.52 2.53
C PRO A 108 17.99 21.77 2.90
N LEU A 109 18.33 22.40 4.01
CA LEU A 109 17.77 23.68 4.42
C LEU A 109 18.43 24.79 3.59
N VAL A 110 17.84 25.14 2.45
CA VAL A 110 18.28 26.26 1.63
C VAL A 110 17.58 27.52 2.15
N ALA A 111 18.34 28.54 2.55
CA ALA A 111 17.77 29.83 2.88
C ALA A 111 17.17 30.47 1.61
N MET A 112 15.92 30.91 1.70
CA MET A 112 15.20 31.63 0.64
C MET A 112 15.74 33.04 0.47
#